data_AF-A0A7Z6UIQ3-F1
#
_entry.id   AF-A0A7Z6UIQ3-F1
#
_cell.length_a   1.000
_cell.length_b   1.000
_cell.length_c   1.000
_cell.angle_alpha   90.00
_cell.angle_beta   90.00
_cell.angle_gamma   90.00
#
_symmetry.space_group_name_H-M   'P 1'
#
loop_
_entity.id
_entity.type
_entity.pdbx_description
1 polymer ?
#
loop_
_entity_poly.entity_id
_entity_poly.type
_entity_poly.pdbx_seq_one_letter_code
_entity_poly.pdbx_strand_id
1 'polypeptide(L)'
;MMMNDSPQPLYKPSREARQWAMFCHLSALIGLVFPFGNLLAPLILWQMKRETDPFIDSQGKEALNFQITAAIAGLICIMLMFVVIGIALFMLVCLGAFILTVIAGVKANNGLEYRYPFTWRLLK
;
A
#
# COMPACT_ATOMS: atom_id res chain seq x y z
N MET A 1 28.51 -11.11 32.07
CA MET A 1 27.22 -10.55 31.63
C MET A 1 26.74 -11.43 30.50
N MET A 2 25.89 -12.42 30.77
CA MET A 2 25.42 -13.33 29.71
C MET A 2 24.39 -12.59 28.85
N MET A 3 24.64 -12.48 27.54
CA MET A 3 23.65 -12.02 26.57
C MET A 3 22.50 -13.02 26.59
N ASN A 4 21.30 -12.50 26.85
CA ASN A 4 20.08 -13.29 26.78
C ASN A 4 19.75 -13.53 25.30
N ASP A 5 20.34 -14.57 24.71
CA ASP A 5 20.12 -14.99 23.32
C ASP A 5 18.78 -15.74 23.14
N SER A 6 17.78 -15.42 23.96
CA SER A 6 16.42 -15.92 23.76
C SER A 6 15.92 -15.44 22.40
N PRO A 7 15.56 -16.33 21.46
CA PRO A 7 14.97 -15.94 20.18
C PRO A 7 13.75 -15.07 20.47
N GLN A 8 13.77 -13.82 19.98
CA GLN A 8 12.60 -12.96 20.09
C GLN A 8 11.42 -13.71 19.47
N PRO A 9 10.27 -13.83 20.16
CA PRO A 9 9.13 -14.55 19.62
C PRO A 9 8.77 -13.92 18.28
N LEU A 10 8.66 -14.76 17.25
CA LEU A 10 8.33 -14.31 15.89
C LEU A 10 7.00 -13.55 15.96
N TYR A 11 7.07 -12.23 15.83
CA TYR A 11 5.91 -11.36 16.01
C TYR A 11 4.83 -11.73 14.99
N LYS A 12 3.65 -12.10 15.48
CA LYS A 12 2.51 -12.55 14.68
C LYS A 12 1.35 -11.58 14.86
N PRO A 13 0.92 -10.87 13.80
CA PRO A 13 -0.14 -9.86 13.94
C PRO A 13 -1.48 -10.51 14.31
N SER A 14 -2.22 -9.82 15.17
CA SER A 14 -3.57 -10.22 15.59
C SER A 14 -4.54 -10.21 14.40
N ARG A 15 -5.71 -10.85 14.53
CA ARG A 15 -6.74 -10.81 13.47
C ARG A 15 -7.16 -9.37 13.16
N GLU A 16 -7.33 -8.55 14.19
CA GLU A 16 -7.67 -7.14 14.02
C GLU A 16 -6.57 -6.38 13.27
N ALA A 17 -5.30 -6.57 13.64
CA ALA A 17 -4.18 -5.92 12.97
C ALA A 17 -4.11 -6.28 11.48
N ARG A 18 -4.32 -7.57 11.14
CA ARG A 18 -4.39 -8.03 9.76
C ARG A 18 -5.52 -7.40 8.96
N GLN A 19 -6.70 -7.24 9.56
CA GLN A 19 -7.85 -6.61 8.90
C GLN A 19 -7.60 -5.13 8.64
N TRP A 20 -7.06 -4.39 9.61
CA TRP A 20 -6.72 -2.97 9.42
C TRP A 20 -5.60 -2.76 8.40
N ALA A 21 -4.58 -3.61 8.40
CA ALA A 21 -3.54 -3.61 7.39
C ALA A 21 -4.11 -3.89 5.98
N MET A 22 -5.01 -4.87 5.86
CA MET A 22 -5.75 -5.14 4.60
C MET A 22 -6.56 -3.91 4.16
N PHE A 23 -7.30 -3.27 5.07
CA PHE A 23 -8.09 -2.08 4.74
C PHE A 23 -7.23 -0.90 4.31
N CYS A 24 -6.02 -0.75 4.86
CA CYS A 24 -5.08 0.25 4.36
C CYS A 24 -4.77 0.04 2.87
N HIS A 25 -4.61 -1.19 2.40
CA HIS A 25 -4.43 -1.44 0.95
C HIS A 25 -5.73 -1.23 0.16
N LEU A 26 -6.80 -1.92 0.55
CA LEU A 26 -8.04 -1.96 -0.23
C LEU A 26 -8.78 -0.61 -0.28
N SER A 27 -8.59 0.24 0.73
CA SER A 27 -9.19 1.58 0.73
C SER A 27 -8.71 2.45 -0.42
N ALA A 28 -7.54 2.16 -1.02
CA ALA A 28 -7.09 2.84 -2.21
C ALA A 28 -8.04 2.68 -3.41
N LEU A 29 -8.86 1.63 -3.44
CA LEU A 29 -9.86 1.41 -4.49
C LEU A 29 -11.01 2.43 -4.45
N ILE A 30 -11.16 3.19 -3.36
CA ILE A 30 -12.08 4.34 -3.30
C ILE A 30 -11.74 5.38 -4.37
N GLY A 31 -10.47 5.45 -4.80
CA GLY A 31 -10.04 6.29 -5.91
C GLY A 31 -10.71 5.99 -7.26
N LEU A 32 -11.34 4.82 -7.42
CA LEU A 32 -12.12 4.50 -8.62
C LEU A 32 -13.43 5.29 -8.72
N VAL A 33 -13.95 5.78 -7.59
CA VAL A 33 -15.23 6.50 -7.49
C VAL A 33 -15.03 7.96 -7.10
N PHE A 34 -14.08 8.22 -6.19
CA PHE A 34 -13.80 9.57 -5.69
C PHE A 34 -12.41 10.03 -6.11
N PRO A 35 -12.28 11.21 -6.76
CA PRO A 35 -10.98 11.79 -7.07
C PRO A 35 -10.07 11.86 -5.83
N PHE A 36 -8.79 11.50 -5.99
CA PHE A 36 -7.79 11.41 -4.92
C PHE A 36 -8.10 10.39 -3.79
N GLY A 37 -9.20 9.65 -3.89
CA GLY A 37 -9.59 8.64 -2.90
C GLY A 37 -8.53 7.54 -2.72
N ASN A 38 -7.74 7.27 -3.76
CA ASN A 38 -6.64 6.30 -3.70
C ASN A 38 -5.49 6.71 -2.76
N LEU A 39 -5.36 8.00 -2.44
CA LEU A 39 -4.36 8.52 -1.52
C LEU A 39 -4.97 8.87 -0.16
N LEU A 40 -6.13 9.54 -0.17
CA LEU A 40 -6.75 10.03 1.05
C LEU A 40 -7.27 8.90 1.93
N ALA A 41 -7.91 7.88 1.34
CA ALA A 41 -8.46 6.78 2.11
C ALA A 41 -7.39 5.94 2.84
N PRO A 42 -6.31 5.45 2.19
CA PRO A 42 -5.25 4.74 2.90
C PRO A 42 -4.55 5.63 3.92
N LEU A 43 -4.34 6.93 3.63
CA LEU A 43 -3.76 7.87 4.57
C LEU A 43 -4.59 8.00 5.85
N ILE A 44 -5.91 8.21 5.72
CA ILE A 44 -6.81 8.34 6.86
C ILE A 44 -6.83 7.06 7.68
N LEU A 45 -7.02 5.90 7.05
CA LEU A 45 -7.07 4.62 7.77
C LEU A 45 -5.76 4.30 8.48
N TRP A 46 -4.63 4.53 7.82
CA TRP A 46 -3.31 4.32 8.43
C TRP A 46 -3.13 5.25 9.63
N GLN A 47 -3.41 6.55 9.51
CA GLN A 47 -3.24 7.50 10.61
C GLN A 47 -4.12 7.17 11.83
N MET A 48 -5.32 6.61 11.62
CA MET A 48 -6.21 6.20 12.72
C MET A 48 -5.67 5.02 13.54
N LYS A 49 -4.85 4.14 12.93
CA LYS A 49 -4.49 2.84 13.52
C LYS A 49 -2.99 2.57 13.62
N ARG A 50 -2.15 3.41 13.05
CA ARG A 50 -0.69 3.20 13.00
C ARG A 50 -0.01 3.03 14.36
N GLU A 51 -0.52 3.67 15.41
CA GLU A 51 0.07 3.56 16.75
C GLU A 51 -0.39 2.30 17.50
N THR A 52 -1.39 1.60 16.97
CA THR A 52 -2.00 0.46 17.67
C THR A 52 -1.25 -0.85 17.45
N ASP A 53 -0.58 -1.01 16.31
CA ASP A 53 0.11 -2.25 15.97
C ASP A 53 1.18 -2.01 14.87
N PRO A 54 2.42 -2.52 15.03
CA PRO A 54 3.51 -2.28 14.08
C PRO A 54 3.28 -2.90 12.70
N PHE A 55 2.47 -3.96 12.58
CA PHE A 55 2.09 -4.52 11.28
C PHE A 55 1.19 -3.55 10.51
N ILE A 56 0.27 -2.87 11.20
CA ILE A 56 -0.58 -1.84 10.59
C ILE A 56 0.28 -0.66 10.13
N ASP A 57 1.23 -0.20 10.94
CA ASP A 57 2.11 0.91 10.54
C ASP A 57 2.96 0.54 9.31
N SER A 58 3.56 -0.66 9.31
CA SER A 58 4.35 -1.19 8.19
C SER A 58 3.53 -1.25 6.90
N GLN A 59 2.35 -1.90 6.94
CA GLN A 59 1.52 -2.10 5.76
C GLN A 59 0.79 -0.83 5.31
N GLY A 60 0.40 0.05 6.24
CA GLY A 60 -0.21 1.34 5.92
C GLY A 60 0.75 2.30 5.21
N LYS A 61 2.01 2.40 5.68
CA LYS A 61 3.06 3.15 4.97
C LYS A 61 3.31 2.58 3.58
N GLU A 62 3.41 1.26 3.46
CA GLU A 62 3.67 0.62 2.17
C GLU A 62 2.50 0.86 1.19
N ALA A 63 1.25 0.74 1.64
CA ALA A 63 0.07 1.07 0.83
C ALA A 63 0.13 2.51 0.31
N LEU A 64 0.38 3.48 1.20
CA LEU A 64 0.42 4.89 0.84
C LEU A 64 1.61 5.23 -0.08
N ASN A 65 2.80 4.69 0.20
CA ASN A 65 3.98 4.82 -0.66
C ASN A 65 3.71 4.29 -2.08
N PHE A 66 3.04 3.14 -2.20
CA PHE A 66 2.68 2.60 -3.51
C PHE A 66 1.68 3.48 -4.24
N GLN A 67 0.63 3.95 -3.58
CA GLN A 67 -0.37 4.81 -4.21
C GLN A 67 0.22 6.15 -4.65
N ILE A 68 1.16 6.72 -3.89
CA ILE A 68 1.92 7.90 -4.32
C ILE A 68 2.74 7.58 -5.58
N THR A 69 3.44 6.43 -5.58
CA THR A 69 4.25 6.01 -6.72
C THR A 69 3.39 5.80 -7.97
N ALA A 70 2.26 5.11 -7.84
CA ALA A 70 1.31 4.86 -8.93
C ALA A 70 0.68 6.16 -9.43
N ALA A 71 0.35 7.11 -8.55
CA ALA A 71 -0.17 8.41 -8.93
C ALA A 71 0.85 9.23 -9.74
N ILE A 72 2.13 9.22 -9.33
CA ILE A 72 3.21 9.87 -10.08
C ILE A 72 3.38 9.22 -11.46
N ALA A 73 3.41 7.87 -11.52
CA ALA A 73 3.48 7.15 -12.79
C ALA A 73 2.30 7.47 -13.70
N GLY A 74 1.08 7.54 -13.15
CA GLY A 74 -0.13 7.95 -13.85
C GLY A 74 -0.03 9.38 -14.40
N LEU A 75 0.48 10.32 -13.62
CA LEU A 75 0.69 11.70 -14.05
C LEU A 75 1.69 11.79 -15.22
N ILE A 76 2.79 11.04 -15.15
CA ILE A 76 3.76 10.93 -16.25
C ILE A 76 3.07 10.37 -17.51
N CYS A 77 2.25 9.33 -17.36
CA CYS A 77 1.52 8.75 -18.50
C CYS A 77 0.54 9.76 -19.12
N ILE A 78 -0.14 10.59 -18.32
CA ILE A 78 -0.99 11.69 -18.81
C ILE A 78 -0.18 12.67 -19.65
N MET A 79 1.02 13.07 -19.20
CA MET A 79 1.91 13.92 -20.01
C MET A 79 2.35 13.24 -21.30
N LEU A 80 2.56 11.91 -21.30
CA LEU A 80 2.92 11.16 -22.51
C LEU A 80 1.75 10.95 -23.48
N MET A 81 0.51 11.29 -23.11
CA MET A 81 -0.64 11.19 -24.03
C MET A 81 -0.48 12.15 -25.22
N PHE A 82 0.24 13.27 -25.06
CA PHE A 82 0.58 14.18 -26.16
C PHE A 82 1.50 13.54 -27.22
N VAL A 83 2.11 12.40 -26.91
CA VAL A 83 3.00 11.62 -27.80
C VAL A 83 2.39 10.24 -28.11
N VAL A 84 1.06 10.12 -28.02
CA VAL A 84 0.22 8.94 -28.39
C VAL A 84 0.37 7.71 -27.48
N ILE A 85 1.57 7.39 -26.96
CA ILE A 85 1.81 6.19 -26.14
C ILE A 85 1.22 6.26 -24.73
N GLY A 86 0.92 7.46 -24.23
CA GLY A 86 0.48 7.67 -22.85
C GLY A 86 -0.80 6.92 -22.46
N ILE A 87 -1.76 6.74 -23.39
CA ILE A 87 -3.02 6.04 -23.10
C ILE A 87 -2.77 4.56 -22.77
N ALA A 88 -1.96 3.87 -23.58
CA ALA A 88 -1.64 2.46 -23.36
C ALA A 88 -0.88 2.26 -22.04
N LEU A 89 0.10 3.12 -21.75
CA LEU A 89 0.85 3.09 -20.50
C LEU A 89 -0.03 3.40 -19.28
N PHE A 90 -0.93 4.38 -19.39
CA PHE A 90 -1.85 4.73 -18.31
C PHE A 90 -2.76 3.56 -17.94
N MET A 91 -3.36 2.89 -18.94
CA MET A 91 -4.17 1.68 -18.71
C MET A 91 -3.36 0.57 -18.03
N LEU A 92 -2.11 0.36 -18.46
CA LEU A 92 -1.21 -0.62 -17.85
C LEU A 92 -0.92 -0.29 -16.38
N VAL A 93 -0.64 0.99 -16.07
CA VAL A 93 -0.41 1.46 -14.70
C VAL A 93 -1.65 1.26 -13.84
N CYS A 94 -2.83 1.65 -14.31
CA CYS A 94 -4.09 1.47 -13.58
C CYS A 94 -4.38 0.00 -13.30
N LEU A 95 -4.24 -0.87 -14.30
CA LEU A 95 -4.47 -2.31 -14.15
C LEU A 95 -3.46 -2.94 -13.19
N GLY A 96 -2.17 -2.62 -13.34
CA GLY A 96 -1.11 -3.08 -12.45
C GLY A 96 -1.33 -2.62 -11.01
N ALA A 97 -1.69 -1.35 -10.81
CA ALA A 97 -1.99 -0.80 -9.50
C ALA A 97 -3.19 -1.50 -8.85
N PHE A 98 -4.26 -1.74 -9.61
CA PHE A 98 -5.42 -2.48 -9.13
C PHE A 98 -5.06 -3.89 -8.67
N ILE A 99 -4.38 -4.68 -9.53
CA ILE A 99 -4.00 -6.07 -9.22
C ILE A 99 -3.09 -6.12 -7.99
N LEU A 100 -2.04 -5.29 -7.96
CA LEU A 100 -1.09 -5.29 -6.84
C LEU A 100 -1.75 -4.87 -5.53
N THR A 101 -2.71 -3.93 -5.57
CA THR A 101 -3.46 -3.49 -4.38
C THR A 101 -4.30 -4.61 -3.80
N VAL A 102 -4.99 -5.38 -4.65
CA VAL A 102 -5.78 -6.54 -4.22
C VAL A 102 -4.88 -7.63 -3.63
N ILE A 103 -3.75 -7.95 -4.29
CA ILE A 103 -2.78 -8.93 -3.79
C ILE A 103 -2.23 -8.52 -2.42
N ALA A 104 -1.87 -7.24 -2.27
CA ALA A 104 -1.37 -6.71 -1.01
C ALA A 104 -2.40 -6.83 0.11
N GLY A 105 -3.66 -6.48 -0.16
CA GLY A 105 -4.76 -6.65 0.79
C GLY A 105 -4.93 -8.10 1.24
N VAL A 106 -4.96 -9.04 0.30
CA VAL A 106 -5.08 -10.48 0.60
C VAL A 106 -3.90 -10.98 1.44
N LYS A 107 -2.66 -10.60 1.08
CA LYS A 107 -1.46 -10.98 1.83
C LYS A 107 -1.44 -10.37 3.23
N ALA A 108 -1.81 -9.10 3.38
CA ALA A 108 -1.92 -8.44 4.68
C ALA A 108 -2.97 -9.13 5.58
N ASN A 109 -4.12 -9.54 5.03
CA ASN A 109 -5.14 -10.29 5.76
C ASN A 109 -4.65 -11.67 6.26
N ASN A 110 -3.74 -12.29 5.50
CA ASN A 110 -3.05 -13.53 5.88
C ASN A 110 -1.89 -13.30 6.87
N GLY A 111 -1.58 -12.03 7.20
CA GLY A 111 -0.53 -11.66 8.16
C GLY A 111 0.86 -11.71 7.56
N LEU A 112 0.93 -11.68 6.23
CA LEU A 112 2.18 -11.62 5.49
C LEU A 112 2.50 -10.17 5.18
N GLU A 113 3.74 -9.75 5.43
CA GLU A 113 4.20 -8.47 4.93
C GLU A 113 4.22 -8.49 3.41
N TYR A 114 3.54 -7.52 2.80
CA TYR A 114 3.67 -7.26 1.38
C TYR A 114 4.57 -6.05 1.15
N ARG A 115 5.41 -6.16 0.12
CA ARG A 115 6.22 -5.06 -0.41
C ARG A 115 5.90 -4.94 -1.89
N TYR A 116 5.39 -3.79 -2.29
CA TYR A 116 5.05 -3.56 -3.69
C TYR A 116 6.34 -3.47 -4.52
N PRO A 117 6.36 -4.07 -5.73
CA PRO A 117 7.45 -3.85 -6.66
C PRO A 117 7.45 -2.39 -7.14
N PHE A 118 8.62 -1.89 -7.53
CA PHE A 118 8.79 -0.55 -8.13
C PHE A 118 8.27 0.61 -7.28
N THR A 119 8.17 0.44 -5.96
CA THR A 119 7.59 1.43 -5.04
C THR A 119 8.64 2.34 -4.45
N TRP A 120 8.40 3.64 -4.52
CA TRP A 120 9.21 4.63 -3.84
C TRP A 120 8.76 4.80 -2.38
N ARG A 121 9.61 4.44 -1.43
CA ARG A 121 9.32 4.46 0.01
C ARG A 121 9.69 5.80 0.64
N LEU A 122 8.79 6.77 0.53
CA LEU A 122 8.92 8.10 1.12
C LEU A 122 8.73 8.05 2.64
N LEU A 123 7.71 7.31 3.08
CA LEU A 123 7.42 7.07 4.49
C LEU A 123 8.27 5.90 4.99
N LYS A 124 9.02 6.11 6.08
CA LYS A 124 9.91 5.14 6.74
C LYS A 124 9.30 4.66 8.05
#